data_AF-X1JKN4-F1
#
_entry.id   AF-X1JKN4-F1
#
_cell.length_a   1.000
_cell.length_b   1.000
_cell.length_c   1.000
_cell.angle_alpha   90.00
_cell.angle_beta   90.00
_cell.angle_gamma   90.00
#
_symmetry.space_group_name_H-M   'P 1'
#
loop_
_entity.id
_entity.type
_entity.pdbx_description
1 polymer ?
#
loop_
_entity_poly.entity_id
_entity_poly.type
_entity_poly.pdbx_seq_one_letter_code
_entity_poly.pdbx_strand_id
1 'polypeptide(L)' 'VAGADRIQDGMRRSFGKPTDRAARVKEGQELVTVRAYAKDYFVALDALKRASDRFPTTCKYKVGKGQELVDEFLKKRQQ' A
#
# COMPACT_ATOMS: atom_id res chain seq x y z
N VAL A 1 7.86 -19.09 28.71
CA VAL A 1 9.09 -19.28 29.52
C VAL A 1 9.69 -17.91 29.83
N ALA A 2 9.76 -17.61 31.14
CA ALA A 2 10.47 -16.54 31.84
C ALA A 2 10.40 -15.09 31.31
N GLY A 3 9.32 -14.39 31.65
CA GLY A 3 9.20 -12.93 31.59
C GLY A 3 9.89 -12.19 32.76
N ALA A 4 10.86 -12.81 33.43
CA ALA A 4 11.61 -12.20 34.53
C ALA A 4 12.98 -11.63 34.09
N ASP A 5 13.51 -12.06 32.93
CA ASP A 5 14.89 -11.78 32.48
C ASP A 5 15.11 -10.37 31.89
N ARG A 6 14.08 -9.52 31.91
CA ARG A 6 14.21 -8.09 31.58
C ARG A 6 13.72 -7.16 32.68
N ILE A 7 13.21 -7.68 33.80
CA ILE A 7 12.60 -6.86 34.86
C ILE A 7 13.67 -6.08 35.65
N GLN A 8 14.91 -6.57 35.72
CA GLN A 8 15.99 -5.92 36.49
C GLN A 8 16.93 -5.02 35.67
N ASP A 9 17.07 -5.21 34.37
CA ASP A 9 18.07 -4.48 33.56
C ASP A 9 17.61 -3.09 33.07
N GLY A 10 16.31 -2.80 33.12
CA GLY A 10 15.76 -1.50 32.71
C GLY A 10 16.20 -1.10 31.29
N MET A 11 16.86 0.06 31.17
CA MET A 11 17.38 0.58 29.89
C MET A 11 18.83 0.15 29.56
N ARG A 12 19.46 -0.71 30.38
CA ARG A 12 20.83 -1.20 30.10
C ARG A 12 20.81 -2.07 28.84
N ARG A 13 21.83 -1.92 27.99
CA ARG A 13 22.00 -2.67 26.72
C ARG A 13 20.77 -2.57 25.79
N SER A 14 20.27 -1.35 25.62
CA SER A 14 19.08 -1.02 24.83
C SER A 14 19.21 -1.26 23.32
N PHE A 15 20.41 -1.52 22.80
CA PHE A 15 20.56 -1.88 21.39
C PHE A 15 19.92 -3.25 21.12
N GLY A 16 18.80 -3.23 20.41
CA GLY A 16 17.98 -4.40 20.14
C GLY A 16 18.63 -5.40 19.20
N LYS A 17 18.16 -6.65 19.26
CA LYS A 17 18.40 -7.64 18.21
C LYS A 17 17.55 -7.27 16.98
N PRO A 18 18.02 -7.53 15.75
CA PRO A 18 17.21 -7.31 14.56
C PRO A 18 15.99 -8.25 14.59
N THR A 19 14.79 -7.68 14.44
CA THR A 19 13.52 -8.44 14.46
C THR A 19 12.90 -8.50 13.07
N ASP A 20 12.73 -7.34 12.42
CA ASP A 20 11.95 -7.21 11.20
C ASP A 20 12.60 -6.25 10.19
N ARG A 21 11.99 -6.15 9.00
CA ARG A 21 12.33 -5.19 7.95
C ARG A 21 11.13 -4.32 7.62
N ALA A 22 11.40 -3.07 7.27
CA ALA A 22 10.40 -2.11 6.83
C ALA A 22 10.88 -1.40 5.56
N ALA A 23 9.94 -1.05 4.68
CA ALA A 23 10.19 -0.20 3.53
C ALA A 23 10.05 1.28 3.93
N ARG A 24 11.04 2.10 3.54
CA ARG A 24 10.94 3.56 3.69
C ARG A 24 10.31 4.14 2.43
N VAL A 25 9.21 4.85 2.60
CA VAL A 25 8.44 5.43 1.49
C VAL A 25 8.32 6.94 1.68
N LYS A 26 8.43 7.69 0.59
CA LYS A 26 8.25 9.15 0.59
C LYS A 26 6.81 9.52 0.26
N GLU A 27 6.42 10.75 0.59
CA GLU A 27 5.14 11.29 0.16
C GLU A 27 5.05 11.29 -1.38
N GLY A 28 3.90 10.84 -1.90
CA GLY A 28 3.65 10.77 -3.34
C GLY A 28 4.37 9.63 -4.07
N GLN A 29 5.14 8.80 -3.37
CA GLN A 29 5.79 7.63 -3.97
C GLN A 29 4.74 6.57 -4.35
N GLU A 30 4.88 5.99 -5.54
CA GLU A 30 4.04 4.88 -5.99
C GLU A 30 4.37 3.62 -5.18
N LEU A 31 3.36 3.05 -4.52
CA LEU A 31 3.49 1.83 -3.70
C LEU A 31 3.13 0.57 -4.49
N VAL A 32 2.00 0.61 -5.19
CA VAL A 32 1.44 -0.52 -5.93
C VAL A 32 0.98 -0.02 -7.29
N THR A 33 1.39 -0.72 -8.35
CA THR A 33 1.01 -0.41 -9.73
C THR A 33 0.37 -1.64 -10.36
N VAL A 34 -0.86 -1.47 -10.85
CA VAL A 34 -1.62 -2.53 -11.53
C VAL A 34 -1.70 -2.22 -13.01
N ARG A 35 -1.42 -3.21 -13.86
CA ARG A 35 -1.63 -3.13 -15.30
C ARG A 35 -2.83 -4.00 -15.65
N ALA A 36 -3.85 -3.39 -16.25
CA ALA A 36 -5.08 -4.07 -16.62
C ALA A 36 -5.63 -3.47 -17.92
N TYR A 37 -6.54 -4.18 -18.58
CA TYR A 37 -7.28 -3.65 -19.72
C TYR A 37 -8.34 -2.63 -19.26
N ALA A 38 -8.75 -1.71 -20.15
CA ALA A 38 -9.74 -0.69 -19.81
C ALA A 38 -11.07 -1.27 -19.28
N LYS A 39 -11.48 -2.44 -19.79
CA LYS A 39 -12.68 -3.17 -19.33
C LYS A 39 -12.65 -3.55 -17.84
N ASP A 40 -11.46 -3.75 -17.28
CA ASP A 40 -11.24 -4.23 -15.91
C ASP A 40 -10.97 -3.08 -14.93
N TYR A 41 -11.12 -1.83 -15.36
CA TYR A 41 -10.81 -0.63 -14.58
C TYR A 41 -11.47 -0.62 -13.19
N PHE A 42 -12.76 -0.94 -13.11
CA PHE A 42 -13.50 -0.94 -11.83
C PHE A 42 -13.02 -2.04 -10.89
N VAL A 43 -12.66 -3.21 -11.42
CA VAL A 43 -12.12 -4.32 -10.63
C VAL A 43 -10.74 -3.95 -10.08
N ALA A 44 -9.89 -3.35 -10.91
CA ALA A 44 -8.57 -2.88 -10.49
C ALA A 44 -8.67 -1.76 -9.43
N LEU A 45 -9.61 -0.83 -9.58
CA LEU A 45 -9.84 0.25 -8.61
C LEU A 45 -10.33 -0.30 -7.26
N ASP A 46 -11.25 -1.27 -7.27
CA ASP A 46 -11.73 -1.91 -6.03
C ASP A 46 -10.62 -2.71 -5.33
N ALA A 47 -9.79 -3.41 -6.09
CA ALA A 47 -8.62 -4.10 -5.55
C ALA A 47 -7.63 -3.14 -4.88
N LEU A 48 -7.36 -1.98 -5.51
CA LEU A 48 -6.50 -0.95 -4.92
C LEU A 48 -7.11 -0.34 -3.65
N LYS A 49 -8.42 -0.15 -3.60
CA LYS A 49 -9.12 0.31 -2.38
C LYS A 49 -8.96 -0.68 -1.23
N ARG A 50 -9.15 -1.98 -1.48
CA ARG A 50 -8.94 -3.00 -0.44
C ARG A 50 -7.47 -3.08 0.00
N ALA A 51 -6.54 -2.83 -0.92
CA ALA A 51 -5.12 -2.78 -0.58
C ALA A 51 -4.77 -1.56 0.29
N SER A 52 -5.42 -0.41 0.12
CA SER A 52 -5.13 0.78 0.94
C SER A 52 -5.37 0.55 2.43
N ASP A 53 -6.39 -0.24 2.77
CA ASP A 53 -6.74 -0.54 4.16
C ASP A 53 -5.67 -1.37 4.88
N ARG A 54 -4.72 -1.95 4.13
CA ARG A 54 -3.58 -2.70 4.67
C ARG A 54 -2.34 -1.85 4.88
N PHE A 55 -2.35 -0.60 4.41
CA PHE A 55 -1.27 0.34 4.67
C PHE A 55 -1.63 1.25 5.85
N PRO A 56 -0.65 1.61 6.69
CA PRO A 56 -0.89 2.48 7.85
C PRO A 56 -1.12 3.96 7.46
N THR A 57 -0.98 4.32 6.19
CA THR A 57 -1.06 5.69 5.69
C THR A 57 -2.19 5.86 4.68
N THR A 58 -2.76 7.06 4.61
CA THR A 58 -3.77 7.40 3.61
C THR A 58 -3.18 7.28 2.20
N CYS A 59 -3.80 6.45 1.36
CA CYS A 59 -3.36 6.23 -0.02
C CYS A 59 -4.23 7.02 -1.02
N LYS A 60 -3.64 7.40 -2.15
CA LYS A 60 -4.35 8.02 -3.28
C LYS A 60 -4.24 7.11 -4.51
N TYR A 61 -5.31 7.04 -5.30
CA TYR A 61 -5.35 6.28 -6.55
C TYR A 61 -5.19 7.24 -7.72
N LYS A 62 -4.30 6.90 -8.65
CA LYS A 62 -4.11 7.64 -9.90
C LYS A 62 -3.98 6.65 -11.05
N VAL A 63 -4.55 7.01 -12.19
CA VAL A 63 -4.26 6.31 -13.44
C VAL A 63 -2.99 6.92 -14.00
N GLY A 64 -1.95 6.11 -14.16
CA GLY A 64 -0.66 6.57 -14.66
C GLY A 64 -0.66 6.72 -16.18
N LYS A 65 -0.57 5.59 -16.89
CA LYS A 65 -0.57 5.54 -18.36
C LYS A 65 -1.90 5.05 -18.89
N GLY A 66 -2.34 5.59 -20.04
CA GLY A 66 -3.55 5.12 -20.72
C GLY A 66 -4.86 5.71 -20.18
N GLN A 67 -4.82 6.93 -19.64
CA GLN A 67 -6.01 7.67 -19.20
C GLN A 67 -7.07 7.73 -20.31
N GLU A 68 -6.63 8.00 -21.55
CA GLU A 68 -7.47 8.07 -22.75
C GLU A 68 -8.33 6.81 -22.96
N LEU A 69 -7.75 5.63 -22.73
CA LEU A 69 -8.43 4.33 -22.90
C LEU A 69 -9.51 4.11 -21.84
N VAL A 70 -9.26 4.59 -20.62
CA VAL A 70 -10.24 4.54 -19.53
C VAL A 70 -11.37 5.52 -19.82
N ASP A 71 -11.06 6.74 -20.24
CA ASP A 71 -12.06 7.76 -20.55
C ASP A 71 -12.96 7.31 -21.71
N GLU A 72 -12.40 6.72 -22.77
CA GLU A 72 -13.16 6.15 -23.88
C GLU A 72 -14.10 5.03 -23.41
N PHE A 73 -13.59 4.13 -22.56
CA PHE A 73 -14.40 3.05 -21.99
C PHE A 73 -15.55 3.56 -21.12
N LEU A 74 -15.31 4.59 -20.30
CA LEU A 74 -16.33 5.19 -19.46
C LEU A 74 -17.43 5.89 -20.29
N LYS A 75 -17.05 6.58 -21.37
CA LYS A 75 -18.01 7.20 -22.31
C LYS A 75 -18.88 6.16 -23.00
N LYS A 76 -18.28 5.07 -23.51
CA LYS A 76 -19.01 3.97 -24.18
C LYS A 76 -20.02 3.28 -23.28
N ARG A 77 -19.80 3.29 -21.96
CA ARG A 77 -20.73 2.68 -20.99
C ARG A 77 -21.94 3.56 -20.67
N GLN A 78 -21.86 4.86 -20.91
CA GLN A 78 -22.94 5.82 -20.65
C GLN A 78 -23.91 6.00 -21.83
N GLN A 79 -23.53 5.50 -23.00
CA GLN A 79 -24.32 5.52 -24.23
C GLN A 79 -25.10 4.22 -24.40
#